data_AF-A0A818NP91-F1
#
_entry.id   AF-A0A818NP91-F1
#
_cell.length_a   1.000
_cell.length_b   1.000
_cell.length_c   1.000
_cell.angle_alpha   90.00
_cell.angle_beta   90.00
_cell.angle_gamma   90.00
#
_symmetry.space_group_name_H-M   'P 1'
#
loop_
_entity.id
_entity.type
_entity.pdbx_description
1 polymer ?
#
loop_
_entity_poly.entity_id
_entity_poly.type
_entity_poly.pdbx_seq_one_letter_code
_entity_poly.pdbx_strand_id
1 'polypeptide(L)'
;MNKNDIEKLFRECDRKGKGYLDREDIKVATIRLYGLKMDKYKIERLLSNIPNRVHPGLTLDQFIDFVYSYKHQIDHEDENRETFLILDRTCKGFLNKDDFIRAFERLNIKLNPDAIDSAFKQLDVDGDGRISYRDFDFMMNYVAEE
;
A
#
# COMPACT_ATOMS: atom_id res chain seq x y z
N MET A 1 8.90 -14.11 1.07
CA MET A 1 8.95 -14.56 2.48
C MET A 1 8.52 -16.01 2.54
N ASN A 2 9.20 -16.88 3.29
CA ASN A 2 8.88 -18.31 3.31
C ASN A 2 7.78 -18.60 4.36
N LYS A 3 6.84 -19.51 4.03
CA LYS A 3 5.76 -19.95 4.93
C LYS A 3 6.29 -20.41 6.30
N ASN A 4 7.41 -21.14 6.32
CA ASN A 4 8.00 -21.65 7.57
C ASN A 4 8.42 -20.53 8.54
N ASP A 5 8.91 -19.40 8.02
CA ASP A 5 9.31 -18.25 8.85
C ASP A 5 8.08 -17.56 9.44
N ILE A 6 7.00 -17.48 8.67
CA ILE A 6 5.71 -16.90 9.10
C ILE A 6 5.09 -17.77 10.21
N GLU A 7 5.11 -19.10 10.06
CA GLU A 7 4.62 -20.03 11.08
C GLU A 7 5.42 -19.97 12.38
N LYS A 8 6.75 -19.83 12.26
CA LYS A 8 7.62 -19.68 13.42
C LYS A 8 7.32 -18.37 14.14
N LEU A 9 7.20 -17.26 13.40
CA LEU A 9 6.85 -15.97 13.97
C LEU A 9 5.48 -16.00 14.65
N PHE A 10 4.49 -16.64 14.03
CA PHE A 10 3.16 -16.81 14.62
C PHE A 10 3.28 -17.46 16.00
N ARG A 11 4.04 -18.55 16.12
CA ARG A 11 4.24 -19.23 17.41
C ARG A 11 4.98 -18.38 18.44
N GLU A 12 5.93 -17.55 18.01
CA GLU A 12 6.62 -16.60 18.90
C GLU A 12 5.70 -15.47 19.39
N CYS A 13 4.75 -15.05 18.55
CA CYS A 13 3.78 -14.00 18.87
C CYS A 13 2.55 -14.53 19.61
N ASP A 14 2.14 -15.79 19.42
CA ASP A 14 1.03 -16.44 20.12
C ASP A 14 1.40 -16.74 21.58
N ARG A 15 1.45 -15.68 22.38
CA ARG A 15 1.74 -15.77 23.81
C ARG A 15 0.68 -16.62 24.48
N LYS A 16 1.14 -17.65 25.21
CA LYS A 16 0.33 -18.63 25.95
C LYS A 16 -0.34 -19.70 25.06
N GLY A 17 0.00 -19.79 23.78
CA GLY A 17 -0.48 -20.87 22.90
C GLY A 17 -2.00 -20.85 22.71
N LYS A 18 -2.56 -19.66 22.48
CA LYS A 18 -4.00 -19.44 22.32
C LYS A 18 -4.52 -20.04 21.00
N GLY A 19 -3.63 -20.28 20.05
CA GLY A 19 -3.96 -20.70 18.69
C GLY A 19 -4.39 -19.54 17.77
N TYR A 20 -4.29 -18.29 18.24
CA TYR A 20 -4.62 -17.10 17.48
C TYR A 20 -3.80 -15.88 17.93
N LEU A 21 -3.57 -14.94 17.01
CA LEU A 21 -2.94 -13.65 17.31
C LEU A 21 -4.01 -12.59 17.53
N ASP A 22 -4.05 -12.04 18.74
CA ASP A 22 -4.91 -10.90 19.02
C ASP A 22 -4.33 -9.60 18.43
N ARG A 23 -5.03 -8.50 18.66
CA ARG A 23 -4.66 -7.21 18.10
C ARG A 23 -3.27 -6.73 18.51
N GLU A 24 -2.79 -7.03 19.72
CA GLU A 24 -1.44 -6.64 20.13
C GLU A 24 -0.40 -7.57 19.52
N ASP A 25 -0.69 -8.87 19.42
CA ASP A 25 0.20 -9.83 18.77
C ASP A 25 0.38 -9.53 17.27
N ILE A 26 -0.70 -9.14 16.57
CA ILE A 26 -0.66 -8.74 15.15
C ILE A 26 0.24 -7.51 14.95
N LYS A 27 0.20 -6.53 15.85
CA LYS A 27 1.11 -5.37 15.79
C LYS A 27 2.56 -5.80 15.94
N VAL A 28 2.86 -6.65 16.93
CA VAL A 28 4.22 -7.14 17.14
C VAL A 28 4.70 -7.93 15.92
N ALA A 29 3.84 -8.80 15.38
CA ALA A 29 4.17 -9.61 14.22
C ALA A 29 4.46 -8.74 12.98
N THR A 30 3.63 -7.73 12.71
CA THR A 30 3.82 -6.83 11.55
C THR A 30 5.07 -5.97 11.67
N ILE A 31 5.39 -5.49 12.87
CA ILE A 31 6.66 -4.80 13.14
C ILE A 31 7.85 -5.74 12.89
N ARG A 32 7.77 -7.01 13.31
CA ARG A 32 8.87 -7.97 13.12
C ARG A 32 9.03 -8.43 11.67
N LEU A 33 7.95 -8.51 10.90
CA LEU A 33 7.99 -8.89 9.48
C LEU A 33 8.44 -7.75 8.57
N TYR A 34 7.90 -6.55 8.79
CA TYR A 34 7.98 -5.46 7.82
C TYR A 34 8.66 -4.21 8.37
N GLY A 35 8.96 -4.16 9.67
CA GLY A 35 9.46 -2.93 10.33
C GLY A 35 8.40 -1.84 10.45
N LEU A 36 7.14 -2.12 10.08
CA LEU A 36 6.05 -1.17 10.03
C LEU A 36 5.09 -1.40 11.19
N LYS A 37 4.71 -0.30 11.86
CA LYS A 37 3.66 -0.33 12.87
C LYS A 37 2.31 -0.09 12.19
N MET A 38 1.48 -1.13 12.18
CA MET A 38 0.12 -0.98 11.69
C MET A 38 -0.74 -0.15 12.66
N ASP A 39 -1.57 0.73 12.11
CA ASP A 39 -2.48 1.55 12.91
C ASP A 39 -3.66 0.73 13.45
N LYS A 40 -4.35 1.30 14.46
CA LYS A 40 -5.51 0.68 15.10
C LYS A 40 -6.60 0.34 14.08
N TYR A 41 -6.94 1.30 13.22
CA TYR A 41 -8.09 1.20 12.34
C TYR A 41 -7.88 0.14 11.26
N LYS A 42 -6.68 0.04 10.68
CA LYS A 42 -6.33 -0.98 9.68
C LYS A 42 -6.43 -2.39 10.26
N ILE A 43 -5.99 -2.60 11.51
CA ILE A 43 -6.15 -3.91 12.19
C ILE A 43 -7.63 -4.21 12.48
N GLU A 44 -8.41 -3.24 12.98
CA GLU A 44 -9.84 -3.48 13.24
C GLU A 44 -10.58 -3.81 11.94
N ARG A 45 -10.34 -3.06 10.87
CA ARG A 45 -10.94 -3.31 9.55
C ARG A 45 -10.59 -4.71 9.04
N LEU A 46 -9.34 -5.13 9.21
CA LEU A 46 -8.91 -6.48 8.88
C LEU A 46 -9.68 -7.54 9.68
N LEU A 47 -9.77 -7.36 11.00
CA LEU A 47 -10.46 -8.32 11.87
C LEU A 47 -11.97 -8.39 11.61
N SER A 48 -12.59 -7.27 11.20
CA SER A 48 -14.01 -7.21 10.84
C SER A 48 -14.34 -7.92 9.52
N ASN A 49 -13.38 -8.00 8.59
CA ASN A 49 -13.58 -8.62 7.28
C ASN A 49 -13.35 -10.14 7.27
N ILE A 50 -13.00 -10.75 8.41
CA ILE A 50 -12.78 -12.19 8.51
C ILE A 50 -14.15 -12.91 8.47
N PRO A 51 -14.41 -13.75 7.46
CA PRO A 51 -15.63 -14.54 7.42
C PRO A 51 -15.67 -15.54 8.58
N ASN A 52 -16.82 -15.65 9.26
CA ASN A 52 -17.05 -16.61 10.35
C ASN A 52 -16.00 -16.56 11.48
N ARG A 53 -15.70 -15.37 11.98
CA ARG A 53 -14.73 -15.16 13.06
C ARG A 53 -15.13 -15.88 14.35
N VAL A 54 -14.42 -16.97 14.65
CA VAL A 54 -14.59 -17.77 15.89
C VAL A 54 -13.75 -17.21 17.05
N HIS A 55 -12.60 -16.59 16.75
CA HIS A 55 -11.64 -16.09 17.75
C HIS A 55 -11.52 -14.57 17.73
N PRO A 56 -11.12 -13.93 18.84
CA PRO A 56 -10.89 -12.48 18.87
C PRO A 56 -9.63 -12.05 18.10
N GLY A 57 -8.99 -12.94 17.36
CA GLY A 57 -7.79 -12.68 16.57
C GLY A 57 -7.72 -13.55 15.31
N LEU A 58 -6.54 -13.58 14.69
CA LEU A 58 -6.26 -14.38 13.50
C LEU A 58 -5.72 -15.75 13.87
N THR A 59 -6.28 -16.83 13.33
CA THR A 59 -5.63 -18.15 13.35
C THR A 59 -4.39 -18.17 12.47
N LEU A 60 -3.59 -19.24 12.53
CA LEU A 60 -2.38 -19.35 11.71
C LEU A 60 -2.67 -19.22 10.21
N ASP A 61 -3.68 -19.94 9.71
CA ASP A 61 -4.03 -19.90 8.28
C ASP A 61 -4.48 -18.48 7.87
N GLN A 62 -5.34 -17.85 8.67
CA GLN A 62 -5.79 -16.48 8.43
C GLN A 62 -4.64 -15.46 8.51
N PHE A 63 -3.68 -15.69 9.40
CA PHE A 63 -2.50 -14.84 9.52
C PHE A 63 -1.57 -15.00 8.31
N ILE A 64 -1.41 -16.20 7.78
CA ILE A 64 -0.63 -16.44 6.56
C ILE A 64 -1.25 -15.71 5.37
N ASP A 65 -2.56 -15.84 5.16
CA ASP A 65 -3.27 -15.16 4.08
C ASP A 65 -3.15 -13.64 4.21
N PHE A 66 -3.31 -13.13 5.43
CA PHE A 66 -3.09 -11.72 5.75
C PHE A 66 -1.67 -11.28 5.39
N VAL A 67 -0.64 -12.02 5.82
CA VAL A 67 0.76 -11.64 5.63
C VAL A 67 1.08 -11.52 4.14
N TYR A 68 0.63 -12.45 3.31
CA TYR A 68 0.82 -12.36 1.85
C TYR A 68 0.05 -11.18 1.25
N SER A 69 -1.22 -11.00 1.60
CA SER A 69 -2.05 -9.90 1.10
C SER A 69 -1.49 -8.53 1.48
N TYR A 70 -0.97 -8.41 2.71
CA TYR A 70 -0.39 -7.18 3.23
C TYR A 70 0.96 -6.87 2.60
N LYS A 71 1.77 -7.89 2.28
CA LYS A 71 2.99 -7.70 1.50
C LYS A 71 2.69 -7.09 0.13
N HIS A 72 1.68 -7.60 -0.57
CA HIS A 72 1.27 -7.02 -1.85
C HIS A 72 0.84 -5.56 -1.73
N GLN A 73 0.14 -5.18 -0.66
CA GLN A 73 -0.23 -3.78 -0.42
C GLN A 73 0.98 -2.89 -0.15
N ILE A 74 1.95 -3.36 0.66
CA ILE A 74 3.19 -2.60 0.93
C ILE A 74 4.00 -2.44 -0.35
N ASP A 75 4.22 -3.54 -1.08
CA ASP A 75 5.01 -3.51 -2.31
C ASP A 75 4.37 -2.53 -3.33
N HIS A 76 3.04 -2.50 -3.47
CA HIS A 76 2.34 -1.55 -4.34
C HIS A 76 2.40 -0.09 -3.86
N GLU A 77 2.24 0.15 -2.56
CA GLU A 77 2.37 1.50 -1.96
C GLU A 77 3.79 2.05 -2.15
N ASP A 78 4.81 1.21 -1.98
CA ASP A 78 6.21 1.54 -2.23
C ASP A 78 6.47 1.81 -3.72
N GLU A 79 5.93 1.01 -4.65
CA GLU A 79 6.07 1.24 -6.10
C GLU A 79 5.46 2.58 -6.55
N ASN A 80 4.25 2.92 -6.08
CA ASN A 80 3.62 4.21 -6.36
C ASN A 80 4.47 5.37 -5.82
N ARG A 81 5.01 5.21 -4.61
CA ARG A 81 5.84 6.23 -3.97
C ARG A 81 7.19 6.40 -4.65
N GLU A 82 7.86 5.31 -5.00
CA GLU A 82 9.12 5.35 -5.75
C GLU A 82 8.92 5.99 -7.12
N THR A 83 7.84 5.63 -7.82
CA THR A 83 7.48 6.25 -9.10
C THR A 83 7.30 7.74 -8.91
N PHE A 84 6.49 8.18 -7.95
CA PHE A 84 6.28 9.60 -7.68
C PHE A 84 7.59 10.34 -7.36
N LEU A 85 8.48 9.76 -6.56
CA LEU A 85 9.78 10.36 -6.24
C LEU A 85 10.73 10.46 -7.45
N ILE A 86 10.68 9.49 -8.36
CA ILE A 86 11.41 9.55 -9.64
C ILE A 86 10.90 10.71 -10.51
N LEU A 87 9.60 10.99 -10.43
CA LEU A 87 8.97 12.09 -11.17
C LEU A 87 9.27 13.46 -10.51
N ASP A 88 9.13 13.57 -9.19
CA ASP A 88 9.39 14.79 -8.41
C ASP A 88 10.87 14.94 -8.03
N ARG A 89 11.74 15.07 -9.05
CA ARG A 89 13.21 15.13 -8.84
C ARG A 89 13.70 16.33 -8.04
N THR A 90 12.91 17.39 -8.01
CA THR A 90 13.19 18.60 -7.23
C THR A 90 12.67 18.51 -5.80
N CYS A 91 12.02 17.40 -5.43
CA CYS A 91 11.43 17.16 -4.12
C CYS A 91 10.49 18.30 -3.68
N LYS A 92 9.66 18.78 -4.60
CA LYS A 92 8.65 19.82 -4.34
C LYS A 92 7.47 19.29 -3.54
N GLY A 93 7.26 17.98 -3.52
CA GLY A 93 6.09 17.29 -2.97
C GLY A 93 4.90 17.24 -3.93
N PHE A 94 5.07 17.72 -5.17
CA PHE A 94 4.02 17.77 -6.19
C PHE A 94 4.64 17.80 -7.60
N LEU A 95 3.89 17.31 -8.59
CA LEU A 95 4.26 17.40 -10.00
C LEU A 95 3.48 18.54 -10.66
N ASN A 96 4.19 19.44 -11.33
CA ASN A 96 3.54 20.38 -12.24
C ASN A 96 3.45 19.77 -13.64
N LYS A 97 2.75 20.44 -14.55
CA LYS A 97 2.53 19.96 -15.93
C LYS A 97 3.84 19.65 -16.68
N ASP A 98 4.88 20.45 -16.46
CA ASP A 98 6.19 20.21 -17.10
C ASP A 98 6.88 18.96 -16.52
N ASP A 99 6.78 18.72 -15.20
CA ASP A 99 7.29 17.49 -14.57
C ASP A 99 6.56 16.27 -15.12
N PHE A 100 5.25 16.39 -15.29
CA PHE A 100 4.40 15.35 -15.83
C PHE A 100 4.74 15.04 -17.30
N ILE A 101 4.94 16.04 -18.16
CA ILE A 101 5.41 15.81 -19.55
C ILE A 101 6.75 15.08 -19.56
N ARG A 102 7.71 15.56 -18.77
CA ARG A 102 9.05 14.93 -18.65
C ARG A 102 8.99 13.49 -18.15
N ALA A 103 7.98 13.14 -17.34
CA ALA A 103 7.75 11.78 -16.88
C ALA A 103 7.50 10.82 -18.05
N PHE A 104 6.54 11.14 -18.92
CA PHE A 104 6.18 10.29 -20.07
C PHE A 104 7.29 10.21 -21.11
N GLU A 105 8.00 11.31 -21.37
CA GLU A 105 9.16 11.30 -22.26
C GLU A 105 10.23 10.30 -21.80
N ARG A 106 10.48 10.21 -20.49
CA ARG A 106 11.46 9.25 -19.94
C ARG A 106 11.01 7.81 -20.05
N LEU A 107 9.72 7.55 -19.96
CA LEU A 107 9.14 6.22 -20.15
C LEU A 107 9.07 5.85 -21.65
N ASN A 108 9.57 6.71 -22.56
CA ASN A 108 9.42 6.58 -24.01
C ASN A 108 7.95 6.47 -24.46
N ILE A 109 7.02 6.96 -23.66
CA ILE A 109 5.59 7.02 -23.98
C ILE A 109 5.33 8.36 -24.66
N LYS A 110 5.07 8.33 -25.97
CA LYS A 110 4.71 9.54 -26.71
C LYS A 110 3.21 9.80 -26.57
N LEU A 111 2.86 10.86 -25.86
CA LEU A 111 1.49 11.36 -25.78
C LEU A 111 1.33 12.60 -26.65
N ASN A 112 0.19 12.74 -27.32
CA ASN A 112 -0.20 14.01 -27.97
C ASN A 112 -0.46 15.06 -26.87
N PRO A 113 -0.05 16.34 -27.03
CA PRO A 113 -0.39 17.44 -26.14
C PRO A 113 -1.81 17.41 -25.55
N ASP A 114 -2.84 17.17 -26.37
CA ASP A 114 -4.23 17.11 -25.88
C ASP A 114 -4.47 15.96 -24.89
N ALA A 115 -3.81 14.82 -25.10
CA ALA A 115 -3.89 13.66 -24.20
C ALA A 115 -3.16 13.94 -22.89
N ILE A 116 -2.04 14.66 -22.92
CA ILE A 116 -1.33 15.10 -21.71
C ILE A 116 -2.19 16.05 -20.90
N ASP A 117 -2.84 17.02 -21.56
CA ASP A 117 -3.72 17.98 -20.91
C ASP A 117 -4.92 17.30 -20.26
N SER A 118 -5.51 16.33 -20.94
CA SER A 118 -6.61 15.53 -20.41
C SER A 118 -6.17 14.68 -19.22
N ALA A 119 -5.04 13.97 -19.34
CA ALA A 119 -4.51 13.13 -18.26
C ALA A 119 -4.13 13.96 -17.03
N PHE A 120 -3.47 15.11 -17.22
CA PHE A 120 -3.10 16.01 -16.14
C PHE A 120 -4.34 16.53 -15.40
N LYS A 121 -5.38 16.95 -16.13
CA LYS A 121 -6.65 17.38 -15.53
C LYS A 121 -7.39 16.27 -14.80
N GLN A 122 -7.25 15.02 -15.23
CA GLN A 122 -7.84 13.88 -14.52
C GLN A 122 -7.09 13.57 -13.22
N LEU A 123 -5.78 13.79 -13.20
CA LEU A 123 -4.94 13.58 -12.02
C LEU A 123 -4.98 14.75 -11.04
N ASP A 124 -5.20 15.98 -11.49
CA ASP A 124 -5.35 17.18 -10.65
C ASP A 124 -6.78 17.24 -10.07
N VAL A 125 -7.06 16.36 -9.10
CA VAL A 125 -8.40 16.14 -8.55
C VAL A 125 -8.94 17.37 -7.81
N ASP A 126 -8.08 18.13 -7.13
CA ASP A 126 -8.49 19.34 -6.41
C ASP A 126 -8.34 20.64 -7.23
N GLY A 127 -7.75 20.56 -8.43
CA GLY A 127 -7.73 21.64 -9.41
C GLY A 127 -6.76 22.76 -9.06
N ASP A 128 -5.74 22.50 -8.23
CA ASP A 128 -4.76 23.50 -7.80
C ASP A 128 -3.64 23.72 -8.84
N GLY A 129 -3.68 22.97 -9.95
CA GLY A 129 -2.69 22.99 -11.02
C GLY A 129 -1.46 22.12 -10.73
N ARG A 130 -1.55 21.23 -9.73
CA ARG A 130 -0.47 20.36 -9.28
C ARG A 130 -1.05 18.96 -9.03
N ILE A 131 -0.23 17.96 -9.27
CA ILE A 131 -0.54 16.58 -8.89
C ILE A 131 0.21 16.32 -7.59
N SER A 132 -0.52 16.30 -6.47
CA SER A 132 0.05 15.89 -5.20
C SER A 132 0.25 14.37 -5.16
N TYR A 133 1.02 13.87 -4.20
CA TYR A 133 1.12 12.42 -4.00
C TYR A 133 -0.25 11.77 -3.74
N ARG A 134 -1.18 12.49 -3.07
CA ARG A 134 -2.53 11.98 -2.81
C ARG A 134 -3.31 11.77 -4.11
N ASP A 135 -3.20 12.70 -5.06
CA ASP A 135 -3.96 12.60 -6.31
C ASP A 135 -3.34 11.55 -7.22
N PHE A 136 -2.01 11.43 -7.21
CA PHE A 136 -1.28 10.36 -7.90
C PHE A 136 -1.64 8.97 -7.34
N ASP A 137 -1.61 8.80 -6.01
CA ASP A 137 -1.93 7.54 -5.35
C ASP A 137 -3.40 7.14 -5.54
N PHE A 138 -4.33 8.11 -5.45
CA PHE A 138 -5.74 7.87 -5.75
C PHE A 138 -5.93 7.30 -7.16
N MET A 139 -5.28 7.90 -8.16
CA MET A 139 -5.42 7.46 -9.54
C MET A 139 -4.73 6.13 -9.81
N MET A 140 -3.54 5.87 -9.26
CA MET A 140 -2.86 4.58 -9.45
C MET A 140 -3.63 3.43 -8.78
N ASN A 141 -4.23 3.67 -7.61
CA ASN A 141 -5.07 2.66 -6.97
C ASN A 141 -6.40 2.45 -7.72
N TYR A 142 -6.98 3.50 -8.33
CA TYR A 142 -8.20 3.36 -9.13
C TYR A 142 -7.96 2.58 -10.44
N VAL A 143 -6.84 2.82 -11.13
CA VAL A 143 -6.48 2.10 -12.37
C VAL A 143 -6.13 0.63 -12.11
N ALA A 144 -5.63 0.28 -10.93
CA ALA A 144 -5.33 -1.11 -10.57
C ALA A 144 -6.57 -1.96 -10.25
N GLU A 145 -7.75 -1.34 -10.06
CA GLU A 145 -9.00 -2.02 -9.74
C GLU A 145 -9.93 -2.26 -10.95
N GLU A 146 -9.56 -1.83 -12.17
CA GLU A 146 -10.23 -2.17 -13.45
C GLU A 146 -9.44 -3.18 -14.29
#